data_AF-A0A7L2BVY6-F1
#
_entry.id   AF-A0A7L2BVY6-F1
#
_cell.length_a   1.000
_cell.length_b   1.000
_cell.length_c   1.000
_cell.angle_alpha   90.00
_cell.angle_beta   90.00
_cell.angle_gamma   90.00
#
_symmetry.space_group_name_H-M   'P 1'
#
loop_
_entity.id
_entity.type
_entity.pdbx_description
1 polymer ?
#
loop_
_entity_poly.entity_id
_entity_poly.type
_entity_poly.pdbx_seq_one_letter_code
_entity_poly.pdbx_strand_id
1 'polypeptide(L)'
;TLSELPGPGSGDPGRGLGPEAEADPELLRSSSPELTRRLRGLALVRGGFVSDGEAAELLREVEPGLGRSRYQNDHWDRAISGYRETERGLRGGAGRALLLRVS
;
A
#
# COMPACT_ATOMS: atom_id res chain seq x y z
N THR A 1 -0.42 -22.67 -38.39
CA THR A 1 0.22 -23.00 -37.11
C THR A 1 0.16 -21.77 -36.23
N LEU A 2 -0.86 -21.68 -35.37
CA LEU A 2 -0.94 -20.66 -34.33
C LEU A 2 0.13 -20.99 -33.28
N SER A 3 0.97 -20.02 -32.93
CA SER A 3 1.81 -20.07 -31.72
C SER A 3 1.18 -19.09 -30.73
N GLU A 4 0.63 -19.63 -29.64
CA GLU A 4 0.03 -18.87 -28.55
C GLU A 4 1.09 -18.04 -27.81
N LEU A 5 0.71 -16.81 -27.46
CA LEU A 5 1.44 -15.96 -26.52
C LEU A 5 1.06 -16.36 -25.09
N PRO A 6 1.98 -16.33 -24.11
CA PRO A 6 1.62 -16.57 -22.71
C PRO A 6 0.69 -15.46 -22.22
N GLY A 7 -0.47 -15.87 -21.70
CA GLY A 7 -1.49 -14.97 -21.18
C GLY A 7 -1.05 -14.18 -19.93
N PRO A 8 -1.79 -13.12 -19.58
CA PRO A 8 -1.51 -12.33 -18.38
C PRO A 8 -1.70 -13.21 -17.14
N GLY A 9 -0.74 -13.13 -16.21
CA GLY A 9 -0.75 -13.86 -14.95
C GLY A 9 -2.11 -13.76 -14.28
N SER A 10 -2.75 -14.92 -14.09
CA SER A 10 -3.93 -15.06 -13.24
C SER A 10 -3.53 -14.70 -11.81
N GLY A 11 -3.83 -13.47 -11.41
CA GLY A 11 -4.01 -13.16 -10.01
C GLY A 11 -5.25 -13.91 -9.54
N ASP A 12 -5.04 -14.98 -8.79
CA ASP A 12 -6.10 -15.73 -8.10
C ASP A 12 -6.85 -14.79 -7.14
N PRO A 13 -8.16 -14.51 -7.34
CA PRO A 13 -8.94 -13.63 -6.47
C PRO A 13 -9.29 -14.29 -5.12
N GLY A 14 -8.79 -15.50 -4.84
CA GLY A 14 -9.16 -16.30 -3.67
C GLY A 14 -8.14 -16.38 -2.53
N ARG A 15 -6.94 -15.79 -2.63
CA ARG A 15 -5.90 -15.97 -1.60
C ARG A 15 -5.89 -14.80 -0.62
N GLY A 16 -6.63 -14.95 0.48
CA GLY A 16 -6.52 -14.08 1.63
C GLY A 16 -5.05 -13.96 2.05
N LEU A 17 -4.49 -12.77 1.90
CA LEU A 17 -3.17 -12.44 2.45
C LEU A 17 -3.32 -11.38 3.53
N GLY A 18 -3.49 -11.89 4.75
CA GLY A 18 -2.74 -11.50 5.94
C GLY A 18 -2.28 -12.81 6.61
N PRO A 19 -1.30 -12.88 7.54
CA PRO A 19 -0.48 -11.85 8.18
C PRO A 19 1.04 -11.95 7.84
N GLU A 20 1.45 -12.66 6.78
CA GLU A 20 2.88 -12.87 6.45
C GLU A 20 3.23 -12.43 5.01
N ALA A 21 2.83 -11.24 4.61
CA ALA A 21 3.26 -10.70 3.32
C ALA A 21 4.79 -10.52 3.33
N GLU A 22 5.50 -11.39 2.62
CA GLU A 22 6.94 -11.30 2.44
C GLU A 22 7.29 -10.07 1.59
N ALA A 23 8.54 -9.62 1.68
CA ALA A 23 9.03 -8.59 0.79
C ALA A 23 9.00 -9.10 -0.65
N ASP A 24 8.36 -8.34 -1.53
CA ASP A 24 8.30 -8.61 -2.95
C ASP A 24 9.36 -7.78 -3.68
N PRO A 25 10.50 -8.38 -4.07
CA PRO A 25 11.56 -7.67 -4.78
C PRO A 25 11.13 -7.23 -6.18
N GLU A 26 10.10 -7.83 -6.78
CA GLU A 26 9.63 -7.45 -8.10
C GLU A 26 8.90 -6.10 -8.11
N LEU A 27 8.41 -5.64 -6.96
CA LEU A 27 7.78 -4.33 -6.80
C LEU A 27 8.78 -3.18 -6.61
N LEU A 28 10.06 -3.48 -6.42
CA LEU A 28 11.12 -2.47 -6.33
C LEU A 28 11.81 -2.29 -7.70
N ARG A 29 11.94 -1.03 -8.12
CA ARG A 29 12.73 -0.63 -9.30
C ARG A 29 13.74 0.42 -8.87
N SER A 30 14.95 0.34 -9.42
CA SER A 30 16.02 1.30 -9.15
C SER A 30 16.78 1.59 -10.43
N SER A 31 17.39 2.77 -10.52
CA SER A 31 18.12 3.21 -11.71
C SER A 31 19.42 2.42 -11.98
N SER A 32 19.98 1.71 -11.00
CA SER A 32 21.19 0.91 -11.18
C SER A 32 21.27 -0.31 -10.24
N PRO A 33 22.07 -1.34 -10.60
CA PRO A 33 22.33 -2.48 -9.73
C PRO A 33 23.03 -2.09 -8.41
N GLU A 34 23.88 -1.08 -8.42
CA GLU A 34 24.56 -0.54 -7.22
C GLU A 34 23.55 0.00 -6.22
N LEU A 35 22.57 0.77 -6.71
CA LEU A 35 21.49 1.29 -5.90
C LEU A 35 20.61 0.16 -5.37
N THR A 36 20.27 -0.83 -6.21
CA THR A 36 19.54 -2.03 -5.76
C THR A 36 20.24 -2.68 -4.58
N ARG A 37 21.57 -2.92 -4.68
CA ARG A 37 22.35 -3.53 -3.59
C ARG A 37 22.31 -2.68 -2.32
N ARG A 38 22.41 -1.36 -2.43
CA ARG A 38 22.34 -0.43 -1.29
C ARG A 38 20.96 -0.42 -0.62
N LEU A 39 19.89 -0.56 -1.39
CA LEU A 39 18.52 -0.54 -0.87
C LEU A 39 18.08 -1.86 -0.23
N ARG A 40 18.83 -2.96 -0.42
CA ARG A 40 18.50 -4.27 0.18
C ARG A 40 18.37 -4.15 1.70
N GLY A 41 17.21 -4.53 2.22
CA GLY A 41 16.90 -4.45 3.65
C GLY A 41 16.58 -3.05 4.17
N LEU A 42 16.77 -2.00 3.37
CA LEU A 42 16.42 -0.61 3.72
C LEU A 42 15.09 -0.18 3.10
N ALA A 43 14.82 -0.62 1.87
CA ALA A 43 13.56 -0.39 1.18
C ALA A 43 12.91 -1.74 0.85
N LEU A 44 11.76 -2.00 1.49
CA LEU A 44 10.99 -3.23 1.33
C LEU A 44 9.56 -2.87 0.95
N VAL A 45 9.01 -3.57 -0.02
CA VAL A 45 7.60 -3.48 -0.41
C VAL A 45 6.98 -4.84 -0.17
N ARG A 46 5.87 -4.90 0.58
CA ARG A 46 5.14 -6.13 0.87
C ARG A 46 3.82 -6.12 0.11
N GLY A 47 3.77 -6.82 -1.01
CA GLY A 47 2.56 -6.98 -1.80
C GLY A 47 1.46 -7.71 -0.99
N GLY A 48 0.21 -7.28 -1.13
CA GLY A 48 -0.91 -7.91 -0.42
C GLY A 48 -0.82 -7.84 1.10
N PHE A 49 -0.09 -6.87 1.68
CA PHE A 49 -0.04 -6.69 3.13
C PHE A 49 -1.42 -6.37 3.72
N VAL A 50 -2.23 -5.58 3.01
CA VAL A 50 -3.62 -5.28 3.40
C VAL A 50 -4.52 -5.99 2.41
N SER A 51 -5.42 -6.85 2.89
CA SER A 51 -6.47 -7.45 2.06
C SER A 51 -7.55 -6.42 1.71
N ASP A 52 -8.35 -6.68 0.66
CA ASP A 52 -9.44 -5.77 0.26
C ASP A 52 -10.46 -5.54 1.39
N GLY A 53 -10.73 -6.57 2.19
CA GLY A 53 -11.61 -6.47 3.36
C GLY A 53 -11.03 -5.54 4.43
N GLU A 54 -9.76 -5.72 4.78
CA GLU A 54 -9.06 -4.84 5.73
C GLU A 54 -8.98 -3.40 5.21
N ALA A 55 -8.74 -3.21 3.91
CA ALA A 55 -8.70 -1.89 3.28
C ALA A 55 -10.08 -1.20 3.34
N ALA A 56 -11.16 -1.93 3.06
CA ALA A 56 -12.53 -1.42 3.14
C ALA A 56 -12.92 -1.04 4.58
N GLU A 57 -12.50 -1.83 5.57
CA GLU A 57 -12.74 -1.52 6.98
C GLU A 57 -11.95 -0.30 7.45
N LEU A 58 -10.68 -0.20 7.08
CA LEU A 58 -9.85 0.97 7.37
C LEU A 58 -10.43 2.23 6.72
N LEU A 59 -10.84 2.14 5.45
CA LEU A 59 -11.46 3.26 4.74
C LEU A 59 -12.72 3.75 5.45
N ARG A 60 -13.59 2.83 5.89
CA ARG A 60 -14.80 3.18 6.65
C ARG A 60 -14.49 3.91 7.96
N GLU A 61 -13.39 3.57 8.62
CA GLU A 61 -12.94 4.24 9.84
C GLU A 61 -12.45 5.67 9.58
N VAL A 62 -11.70 5.91 8.49
CA VAL A 62 -11.05 7.20 8.21
C VAL A 62 -11.93 8.18 7.41
N GLU A 63 -12.83 7.67 6.57
CA GLU A 63 -13.61 8.48 5.62
C GLU A 63 -14.44 9.59 6.29
N PRO A 64 -15.08 9.41 7.46
CA PRO A 64 -15.81 10.50 8.11
C PRO A 64 -14.94 11.71 8.47
N GLY A 65 -13.64 11.50 8.74
CA GLY A 65 -12.69 12.58 8.99
C GLY A 65 -12.28 13.26 7.69
N LEU A 66 -11.79 12.47 6.74
CA LEU A 66 -11.29 12.96 5.44
C LEU A 66 -12.38 13.61 4.57
N GLY A 67 -13.61 13.09 4.62
CA GLY A 67 -14.76 13.57 3.87
C GLY A 67 -15.16 15.01 4.20
N ARG A 68 -14.82 15.50 5.40
CA ARG A 68 -15.12 16.87 5.84
C ARG A 68 -14.05 17.88 5.43
N SER A 69 -12.85 17.42 5.12
CA SER A 69 -11.73 18.27 4.72
C SER A 69 -11.83 18.70 3.26
N ARG A 70 -11.46 19.94 2.96
CA ARG A 70 -11.28 20.41 1.58
C ARG A 70 -9.92 19.95 1.06
N TYR A 71 -9.83 19.74 -0.25
CA TYR A 71 -8.56 19.50 -0.90
C TYR A 71 -7.61 20.69 -0.71
N GLN A 72 -6.36 20.39 -0.43
CA GLN A 72 -5.28 21.35 -0.25
C GLN A 72 -4.31 21.26 -1.44
N ASN A 73 -3.84 22.43 -1.90
CA ASN A 73 -2.98 22.55 -3.09
C ASN A 73 -1.67 23.31 -2.83
N ASP A 74 -1.58 24.04 -1.72
CA ASP A 74 -0.40 24.83 -1.38
C ASP A 74 0.37 24.16 -0.24
N HIS A 75 1.49 23.53 -0.60
CA HIS A 75 2.58 23.19 0.33
C HIS A 75 3.75 24.13 0.06
N TRP A 76 4.43 24.56 1.13
CA TRP A 76 5.53 25.53 1.07
C TRP A 76 6.71 25.08 0.18
N ASP A 77 6.87 23.77 -0.03
CA ASP A 77 7.85 23.15 -0.92
C ASP A 77 7.21 22.39 -2.11
N ARG A 78 5.87 22.39 -2.17
CA ARG A 78 5.06 21.63 -3.14
C ARG A 78 5.33 20.12 -3.13
N ALA A 79 5.78 19.54 -2.01
CA ALA A 79 6.01 18.10 -1.90
C ALA A 79 4.72 17.27 -1.97
N ILE A 80 3.59 17.83 -1.53
CA ILE A 80 2.26 17.20 -1.57
C ILE A 80 1.27 18.17 -2.18
N SER A 81 0.45 17.70 -3.13
CA SER A 81 -0.54 18.52 -3.84
C SER A 81 -1.82 17.72 -4.11
N GLY A 82 -2.99 18.39 -4.09
CA GLY A 82 -4.27 17.74 -4.38
C GLY A 82 -4.68 16.73 -3.31
N TYR A 83 -4.40 17.01 -2.05
CA TYR A 83 -4.53 16.05 -0.95
C TYR A 83 -5.57 16.47 0.09
N ARG A 84 -6.03 15.50 0.88
CA ARG A 84 -6.76 15.69 2.14
C ARG A 84 -6.05 14.82 3.18
N GLU A 85 -5.87 15.35 4.38
CA GLU A 85 -5.16 14.65 5.45
C GLU A 85 -5.95 14.70 6.77
N THR A 86 -5.61 13.77 7.66
CA THR A 86 -6.08 13.75 9.04
C THR A 86 -5.03 13.10 9.91
N GLU A 87 -4.71 13.69 11.06
CA GLU A 87 -3.94 13.04 12.12
C GLU A 87 -4.91 12.35 13.08
N ARG A 88 -4.79 11.02 13.20
CA ARG A 88 -5.72 10.24 14.03
C ARG A 88 -5.09 8.96 14.57
N GLY A 89 -5.36 8.66 15.83
CA GLY A 89 -5.16 7.32 16.36
C GLY A 89 -6.24 6.37 15.87
N LEU A 90 -5.87 5.32 15.12
CA LEU A 90 -6.79 4.27 14.71
C LEU A 90 -7.18 3.45 15.94
N ARG A 91 -8.47 3.42 16.24
CA ARG A 91 -9.02 2.77 17.45
C ARG A 91 -10.03 1.67 17.11
N GLY A 92 -10.48 1.60 15.86
CA GLY A 92 -11.30 0.50 15.37
C GLY A 92 -10.52 -0.82 15.38
N GLY A 93 -11.25 -1.95 15.42
CA GLY A 93 -10.65 -3.27 15.47
C GLY A 93 -9.69 -3.53 14.30
N ALA A 94 -10.11 -3.22 13.08
CA ALA A 94 -9.33 -3.38 11.86
C ALA A 94 -8.10 -2.46 11.82
N GLY A 95 -8.29 -1.14 12.02
CA GLY A 95 -7.21 -0.18 12.00
C GLY A 95 -6.16 -0.46 13.08
N ARG A 96 -6.59 -0.81 14.29
CA ARG A 96 -5.67 -1.21 15.37
C ARG A 96 -4.93 -2.51 15.05
N ALA A 97 -5.61 -3.52 14.52
CA ALA A 97 -4.98 -4.77 14.13
C ALA A 97 -3.90 -4.57 13.05
N LEU A 98 -4.17 -3.73 12.05
CA LEU A 98 -3.19 -3.36 11.02
C LEU A 98 -1.99 -2.63 11.60
N LEU A 99 -2.18 -1.66 12.52
CA LEU A 99 -1.06 -0.96 13.16
C LEU A 99 -0.13 -1.92 13.94
N LEU A 100 -0.69 -2.93 14.59
CA LEU A 100 0.11 -3.95 15.30
C LEU A 100 0.95 -4.82 14.34
N ARG A 101 0.57 -4.94 13.07
CA ARG A 101 1.31 -5.68 12.04
C ARG A 101 2.42 -4.85 11.38
N VAL A 102 2.33 -3.52 11.46
CA VAL A 102 3.34 -2.58 10.93
C VAL A 102 4.50 -2.40 11.91
N SER A 103 4.22 -2.57 13.20
CA SER A 103 5.16 -2.44 14.32
C SER A 103 6.19 -3.56 14.33
#